data_AF-K0UWW6-F1
#
_entry.id   AF-K0UWW6-F1
#
_cell.length_a   1.000
_cell.length_b   1.000
_cell.length_c   1.000
_cell.angle_alpha   90.00
_cell.angle_beta   90.00
_cell.angle_gamma   90.00
#
_symmetry.space_group_name_H-M   'P 1'
#
loop_
_entity.id
_entity.type
_entity.pdbx_description
1 polymer ?
#
loop_
_entity_poly.entity_id
_entity_poly.type
_entity_poly.pdbx_seq_one_letter_code
_entity_poly.pdbx_strand_id
1 'polypeptide(L)'
;MARLDLAWDARLAKPAADLAIVGTLAWLKEDFEAHLARESTLLPSTSIGSVLMPKSSRAATWYTRIYPSARLADFLPIPQDVTAAILDGSGAIKYLAQIEAPVIICVLDRSIADETAADLVIQLRNTRGEPLSLSSDLGWQPPTGVEALAFTVAL
;
A
#
# COMPACT_ATOMS: atom_id res chain seq x y z
N MET A 1 3.97 4.32 -14.06
CA MET A 1 4.48 3.20 -14.91
C MET A 1 5.67 2.58 -14.18
N ALA A 2 5.60 1.30 -13.80
CA ALA A 2 6.49 0.64 -12.81
C ALA A 2 7.98 0.46 -13.23
N ARG A 3 8.43 1.16 -14.29
CA ARG A 3 9.80 1.19 -14.82
C ARG A 3 10.41 -0.22 -15.03
N LEU A 4 9.59 -1.18 -15.46
CA LEU A 4 10.02 -2.57 -15.72
C LEU A 4 10.97 -2.68 -16.93
N ASP A 5 11.03 -1.64 -17.75
CA ASP A 5 11.92 -1.45 -18.88
C ASP A 5 13.37 -1.10 -18.47
N LEU A 6 13.60 -0.74 -17.19
CA LEU A 6 14.91 -0.36 -16.68
C LEU A 6 15.63 -1.53 -16.02
N ALA A 7 16.95 -1.57 -16.19
CA ALA A 7 17.84 -2.46 -15.44
C ALA A 7 17.73 -2.19 -13.92
N TRP A 8 17.95 -3.24 -13.13
CA TRP A 8 17.74 -3.25 -11.68
C TRP A 8 18.50 -2.14 -10.94
N ASP A 9 19.73 -1.88 -11.35
CA ASP A 9 20.61 -0.81 -10.87
C ASP A 9 20.07 0.60 -11.18
N ALA A 10 19.53 0.82 -12.38
CA ALA A 10 18.90 2.08 -12.75
C ALA A 10 17.59 2.35 -11.99
N ARG A 11 16.84 1.28 -11.64
CA ARG A 11 15.63 1.39 -10.79
C ARG A 11 16.00 1.72 -9.35
N LEU A 12 17.03 1.08 -8.81
CA LEU A 12 17.57 1.36 -7.48
C LEU A 12 18.08 2.80 -7.35
N ALA A 13 18.66 3.38 -8.41
CA ALA A 13 19.21 4.74 -8.37
C ALA A 13 18.17 5.87 -8.47
N LYS A 14 16.91 5.56 -8.81
CA LYS A 14 15.80 6.54 -8.91
C LYS A 14 14.49 5.94 -8.39
N PRO A 15 14.44 5.58 -7.09
CA PRO A 15 13.22 5.05 -6.49
C PRO A 15 12.09 6.08 -6.63
N ALA A 16 10.92 5.65 -7.12
CA ALA A 16 9.73 6.48 -7.04
C ALA A 16 9.20 6.40 -5.59
N ALA A 17 9.00 7.55 -4.94
CA ALA A 17 8.27 7.62 -3.68
C ALA A 17 6.78 7.69 -4.02
N ASP A 18 6.25 6.66 -4.66
CA ASP A 18 4.94 6.71 -5.31
C ASP A 18 3.89 5.82 -4.61
N LEU A 19 4.22 5.29 -3.43
CA LEU A 19 3.34 4.47 -2.61
C LEU A 19 2.94 5.21 -1.32
N ALA A 20 1.65 5.22 -1.03
CA ALA A 20 1.09 5.61 0.25
C ALA A 20 0.49 4.40 0.97
N ILE A 21 0.70 4.29 2.28
CA ILE A 21 0.00 3.35 3.16
C ILE A 21 -0.77 4.16 4.20
N VAL A 22 -2.07 3.90 4.28
CA VAL A 22 -2.97 4.50 5.27
C VAL A 22 -3.45 3.40 6.19
N GLY A 23 -3.19 3.51 7.49
CA GLY A 23 -3.60 2.50 8.46
C GLY A 23 -3.40 2.93 9.91
N THR A 24 -3.50 1.99 10.84
CA THR A 24 -3.25 2.25 12.26
C THR A 24 -1.75 2.41 12.49
N LEU A 25 -1.28 3.66 12.67
CA LEU A 25 0.15 3.98 12.69
C LEU A 25 0.97 3.20 13.73
N ALA A 26 0.38 2.88 14.90
CA ALA A 26 1.07 2.09 15.92
C ALA A 26 1.34 0.66 15.43
N TRP A 27 0.34 0.01 14.82
CA TRP A 27 0.44 -1.34 14.29
C TRP A 27 1.36 -1.40 13.08
N LEU A 28 1.23 -0.46 12.12
CA LEU A 28 2.14 -0.39 10.98
C LEU A 28 3.61 -0.26 11.39
N LYS A 29 3.89 0.52 12.44
CA LYS A 29 5.25 0.63 12.97
C LYS A 29 5.75 -0.67 13.55
N GLU A 30 4.91 -1.41 14.27
CA GLU A 30 5.24 -2.72 14.81
C GLU A 30 5.51 -3.73 13.68
N ASP A 31 4.65 -3.76 12.65
CA ASP A 31 4.84 -4.61 11.47
C ASP A 31 6.14 -4.28 10.72
N PHE A 32 6.54 -3.01 10.68
CA PHE A 32 7.80 -2.61 10.04
C PHE A 32 9.05 -3.10 10.78
N GLU A 33 8.94 -3.47 12.06
CA GLU A 33 10.05 -4.10 12.79
C GLU A 33 10.19 -5.60 12.49
N ALA A 34 9.20 -6.21 11.82
CA ALA A 34 9.31 -7.59 11.38
C ALA A 34 10.46 -7.75 10.37
N HIS A 35 11.11 -8.91 10.39
CA HIS A 35 12.31 -9.18 9.61
C HIS A 35 12.02 -10.05 8.39
N LEU A 36 12.53 -9.62 7.23
CA LEU A 36 12.56 -10.38 5.99
C LEU A 36 13.88 -11.13 5.89
N ALA A 37 13.80 -12.42 5.58
CA ALA A 37 14.94 -13.26 5.26
C ALA A 37 14.67 -14.00 3.95
N ARG A 38 15.70 -14.18 3.11
CA ARG A 38 15.58 -15.05 1.95
C ARG A 38 15.75 -16.49 2.41
N GLU A 39 14.76 -17.32 2.07
CA GLU A 39 14.84 -18.76 2.30
C GLU A 39 16.14 -19.33 1.72
N SER A 40 16.78 -20.25 2.44
CA SER A 40 18.04 -20.89 2.04
C SER A 40 19.25 -19.95 1.91
N THR A 41 19.29 -18.83 2.64
CA THR A 41 20.50 -17.97 2.73
C THR A 41 21.01 -17.80 4.15
N LEU A 42 22.33 -17.67 4.28
CA LEU A 42 23.00 -17.33 5.54
C LEU A 42 23.15 -15.82 5.75
N LEU A 43 22.56 -15.01 4.86
CA LEU A 43 22.61 -13.57 4.97
C LEU A 43 21.73 -13.11 6.15
N PRO A 44 22.13 -12.05 6.86
CA PRO A 44 21.33 -11.51 7.94
C PRO A 44 19.96 -11.05 7.41
N SER A 45 18.93 -11.28 8.21
CA SER A 45 17.60 -10.75 7.93
C SER A 45 17.60 -9.22 8.03
N THR A 46 16.67 -8.58 7.33
CA THR A 46 16.54 -7.11 7.31
C THR A 46 15.11 -6.74 7.67
N SER A 47 14.92 -5.71 8.48
CA SER A 47 13.55 -5.29 8.83
C SER A 47 12.77 -4.76 7.62
N ILE A 48 11.46 -4.98 7.60
CA ILE A 48 10.56 -4.45 6.57
C ILE A 48 10.71 -2.93 6.47
N GLY A 49 10.79 -2.24 7.60
CA GLY A 49 10.98 -0.79 7.66
C GLY A 49 12.26 -0.30 6.98
N SER A 50 13.35 -1.07 7.07
CA SER A 50 14.61 -0.74 6.38
C SER A 50 14.49 -0.82 4.86
N VAL A 51 13.56 -1.65 4.36
CA VAL A 51 13.28 -1.81 2.93
C VAL A 51 12.27 -0.78 2.42
N LEU A 52 11.17 -0.58 3.16
CA LEU A 52 10.02 0.25 2.73
C LEU A 52 10.12 1.73 3.11
N MET A 53 10.89 2.04 4.15
CA MET A 53 11.02 3.40 4.70
C MET A 53 12.47 3.69 5.14
N PRO A 54 13.43 3.80 4.22
CA PRO A 54 14.78 4.16 4.57
C PRO A 54 14.79 5.66 4.96
N LYS A 55 14.51 5.94 6.24
CA LYS A 55 14.46 7.29 6.84
C LYS A 55 15.84 7.88 7.09
N SER A 56 16.79 7.66 6.19
CA SER A 56 18.14 8.21 6.31
C SER A 56 18.43 9.17 5.16
N SER A 57 19.17 10.25 5.45
CA SER A 57 19.58 11.26 4.47
C SER A 57 20.49 10.72 3.35
N ARG A 58 20.89 9.46 3.42
CA ARG A 58 21.69 8.73 2.42
C ARG A 58 20.99 7.49 1.88
N ALA A 59 19.70 7.34 2.17
CA ALA A 59 18.90 6.26 1.63
C ALA A 59 18.85 6.35 0.10
N ALA A 60 19.32 5.31 -0.57
CA ALA A 60 19.32 5.24 -2.02
C ALA A 60 17.94 4.87 -2.61
N THR A 61 16.95 4.49 -1.78
CA THR A 61 15.74 3.77 -2.24
C THR A 61 14.43 4.21 -1.54
N TRP A 62 13.30 3.64 -1.99
CA TRP A 62 11.88 3.96 -1.79
C TRP A 62 11.44 4.61 -0.48
N TYR A 63 10.84 5.81 -0.54
CA TYR A 63 10.11 6.41 0.58
C TYR A 63 8.61 6.11 0.47
N THR A 64 8.14 5.09 1.18
CA THR A 64 6.70 4.88 1.35
C THR A 64 6.14 5.94 2.28
N ARG A 65 5.10 6.66 1.85
CA ARG A 65 4.42 7.65 2.69
C ARG A 65 3.44 6.95 3.62
N ILE A 66 3.61 7.10 4.92
CA ILE A 66 2.72 6.49 5.92
C ILE A 66 1.80 7.55 6.50
N TYR A 67 0.49 7.29 6.42
CA TYR A 67 -0.54 8.16 6.99
C TYR A 67 -1.34 7.44 8.08
N PRO A 68 -1.51 8.05 9.25
CA PRO A 68 -2.42 7.53 10.27
C PRO A 68 -3.87 7.67 9.80
N SER A 69 -4.61 6.57 9.73
CA SER A 69 -6.04 6.56 9.36
C SER A 69 -6.87 7.51 10.23
N ALA A 70 -6.59 7.57 11.54
CA ALA A 70 -7.28 8.46 12.49
C ALA A 70 -7.12 9.96 12.20
N ARG A 71 -6.07 10.36 11.48
CA ARG A 71 -5.78 11.76 11.15
C ARG A 71 -5.61 12.00 9.65
N LEU A 72 -6.03 11.06 8.79
CA LEU A 72 -5.82 11.19 7.34
C LEU A 72 -6.43 12.48 6.78
N ALA A 73 -7.54 12.95 7.35
CA ALA A 73 -8.16 14.23 6.99
C ALA A 73 -7.21 15.44 7.04
N ASP A 74 -6.22 15.43 7.94
CA ASP A 74 -5.22 16.50 8.07
C ASP A 74 -4.19 16.49 6.91
N PHE A 75 -4.13 15.40 6.15
CA PHE A 75 -3.14 15.15 5.09
C PHE A 75 -3.76 15.08 3.69
N LEU A 76 -5.06 15.33 3.55
CA LEU A 76 -5.75 15.36 2.26
C LEU A 76 -5.62 16.76 1.61
N PRO A 77 -5.49 16.83 0.27
CA PRO A 77 -5.35 15.71 -0.67
C PRO A 77 -3.97 15.05 -0.56
N ILE A 78 -3.91 13.73 -0.79
CA ILE A 78 -2.63 13.02 -0.91
C ILE A 78 -1.86 13.60 -2.11
N PRO A 79 -0.52 13.79 -2.02
CA PRO A 79 0.29 14.30 -3.12
C PRO A 79 0.10 13.53 -4.43
N GLN A 80 0.04 14.26 -5.55
CA GLN A 80 -0.23 13.71 -6.90
C GLN A 80 0.88 12.79 -7.43
N ASP A 81 2.06 12.80 -6.81
CA ASP A 81 3.16 11.88 -7.16
C ASP A 81 2.97 10.48 -6.55
N VAL A 82 1.94 10.28 -5.73
CA VAL A 82 1.49 8.96 -5.28
C VAL A 82 0.72 8.26 -6.42
N THR A 83 1.27 7.16 -6.91
CA THR A 83 0.66 6.34 -7.97
C THR A 83 -0.16 5.17 -7.42
N ALA A 84 0.10 4.76 -6.17
CA ALA A 84 -0.62 3.70 -5.49
C ALA A 84 -0.89 4.03 -4.02
N ALA A 85 -2.09 3.70 -3.55
CA ALA A 85 -2.47 3.83 -2.14
C ALA A 85 -2.99 2.50 -1.59
N ILE A 86 -2.41 2.06 -0.47
CA ILE A 86 -2.90 0.93 0.32
C ILE A 86 -3.72 1.47 1.49
N LEU A 87 -4.99 1.08 1.57
CA LEU A 87 -5.91 1.42 2.65
C LEU A 87 -6.10 0.19 3.53
N ASP A 88 -5.49 0.23 4.70
CA ASP A 88 -5.50 -0.85 5.68
C ASP A 88 -6.62 -0.63 6.72
N GLY A 89 -7.67 -1.45 6.60
CA GLY A 89 -8.82 -1.45 7.49
C GLY A 89 -9.86 -0.37 7.22
N SER A 90 -11.02 -0.49 7.88
CA SER A 90 -12.18 0.39 7.64
C SER A 90 -11.91 1.85 7.96
N GLY A 91 -11.06 2.13 8.96
CA GLY A 91 -10.63 3.47 9.32
C GLY A 91 -9.91 4.22 8.19
N ALA A 92 -9.18 3.49 7.31
CA ALA A 92 -8.57 4.05 6.12
C ALA A 92 -9.56 4.12 4.95
N ILE A 93 -10.33 3.04 4.74
CA ILE A 93 -11.28 2.89 3.64
C ILE A 93 -12.38 3.96 3.65
N LYS A 94 -12.79 4.49 4.81
CA LYS A 94 -13.78 5.58 4.86
C LYS A 94 -13.37 6.84 4.08
N TYR A 95 -12.08 7.04 3.84
CA TYR A 95 -11.55 8.17 3.05
C TYR A 95 -11.38 7.85 1.57
N LEU A 96 -11.74 6.64 1.12
CA LEU A 96 -11.51 6.15 -0.25
C LEU A 96 -12.00 7.13 -1.32
N ALA A 97 -13.16 7.76 -1.13
CA ALA A 97 -13.73 8.71 -2.09
C ALA A 97 -12.91 10.00 -2.29
N GLN A 98 -11.96 10.29 -1.39
CA GLN A 98 -11.12 11.49 -1.37
C GLN A 98 -9.69 11.21 -1.83
N ILE A 99 -9.38 9.97 -2.19
CA ILE A 99 -8.06 9.53 -2.62
C ILE A 99 -8.09 9.33 -4.14
N GLU A 100 -7.21 10.04 -4.83
CA GLU A 100 -7.12 10.07 -6.30
C GLU A 100 -5.89 9.32 -6.82
N ALA A 101 -5.29 8.44 -6.01
CA ALA A 101 -4.17 7.63 -6.48
C ALA A 101 -4.64 6.72 -7.64
N PRO A 102 -3.89 6.62 -8.75
CA PRO A 102 -4.24 5.80 -9.90
C PRO A 102 -4.56 4.33 -9.58
N VAL A 103 -3.89 3.76 -8.59
CA VAL A 103 -4.13 2.40 -8.10
C VAL A 103 -4.50 2.47 -6.62
N ILE A 104 -5.60 1.83 -6.27
CA ILE A 104 -6.03 1.71 -4.87
C ILE A 104 -6.12 0.23 -4.51
N ILE A 105 -5.58 -0.11 -3.34
CA ILE A 105 -5.63 -1.45 -2.74
C ILE A 105 -6.27 -1.31 -1.36
N CYS A 106 -7.45 -1.90 -1.17
CA CYS A 106 -8.13 -1.94 0.11
C CYS A 106 -7.88 -3.29 0.77
N VAL A 107 -7.41 -3.27 2.02
CA VAL A 107 -7.24 -4.46 2.87
C VAL A 107 -8.32 -4.45 3.94
N LEU A 108 -9.11 -5.52 3.99
CA LEU A 108 -10.24 -5.72 4.87
C LEU A 108 -9.95 -6.94 5.75
N ASP A 109 -9.97 -6.74 7.05
CA ASP A 109 -9.92 -7.85 8.00
C ASP A 109 -11.34 -8.41 8.21
N ARG A 110 -11.60 -9.61 7.71
CA ARG A 110 -12.91 -10.27 7.85
C ARG A 110 -13.10 -10.93 9.22
N SER A 111 -12.09 -10.88 10.10
CA SER A 111 -12.26 -11.25 11.50
C SER A 111 -13.09 -10.23 12.29
N ILE A 112 -13.24 -9.01 11.76
CA ILE A 112 -14.08 -7.95 12.31
C ILE A 112 -15.30 -7.76 11.39
N ALA A 113 -16.50 -7.86 11.95
CA ALA A 113 -17.76 -7.75 11.19
C ALA A 113 -18.09 -6.28 10.82
N ASP A 114 -17.33 -5.71 9.88
CA ASP A 114 -17.59 -4.39 9.29
C ASP A 114 -17.97 -4.55 7.79
N GLU A 115 -19.22 -4.97 7.55
CA GLU A 115 -19.76 -5.18 6.19
C GLU A 115 -19.85 -3.86 5.40
N THR A 116 -20.03 -2.73 6.09
CA THR A 116 -20.14 -1.40 5.48
C THR A 116 -18.90 -0.97 4.69
N ALA A 117 -17.71 -1.34 5.16
CA ALA A 117 -16.48 -1.01 4.45
C ALA A 117 -16.34 -1.78 3.13
N ALA A 118 -16.75 -3.05 3.10
CA ALA A 118 -16.69 -3.89 1.90
C ALA A 118 -17.66 -3.37 0.82
N ASP A 119 -18.88 -3.00 1.19
CA ASP A 119 -19.88 -2.44 0.28
C ASP A 119 -19.41 -1.12 -0.34
N LEU A 120 -18.81 -0.24 0.45
CA LEU A 120 -18.24 1.02 -0.03
C LEU A 120 -17.15 0.78 -1.08
N VAL A 121 -16.26 -0.19 -0.85
CA VAL A 121 -15.18 -0.53 -1.79
C VAL A 121 -15.76 -1.10 -3.08
N ILE A 122 -16.73 -2.01 -3.01
CA ILE A 122 -17.38 -2.60 -4.20
C ILE A 122 -18.10 -1.53 -5.01
N GLN A 123 -18.86 -0.65 -4.35
CA GLN A 123 -19.57 0.44 -5.00
C GLN A 123 -18.60 1.40 -5.71
N LEU A 124 -17.54 1.84 -5.02
CA LEU A 124 -16.57 2.78 -5.61
C LEU A 124 -15.74 2.15 -6.72
N ARG A 125 -15.31 0.89 -6.55
CA ARG A 125 -14.66 0.13 -7.62
C ARG A 125 -15.51 0.10 -8.89
N ASN A 126 -16.79 -0.25 -8.76
CA ASN A 126 -17.68 -0.39 -9.91
C ASN A 126 -18.06 0.96 -10.56
N THR A 127 -17.89 2.08 -9.85
CA THR A 127 -18.30 3.42 -10.33
C THR A 127 -17.14 4.31 -10.74
N ARG A 128 -15.92 4.06 -10.25
CA ARG A 128 -14.74 4.93 -10.48
C ARG A 128 -13.56 4.23 -11.14
N GLY A 129 -13.65 2.93 -11.44
CA GLY A 129 -12.46 2.15 -11.75
C GLY A 129 -12.66 0.85 -12.50
N GLU A 130 -11.54 0.27 -12.90
CA GLU A 130 -11.47 -1.10 -13.38
C GLU A 130 -10.85 -2.00 -12.29
N PRO A 131 -11.43 -3.19 -12.04
CA PRO A 131 -10.89 -4.12 -11.06
C PRO A 131 -9.50 -4.61 -11.48
N LEU A 132 -8.58 -4.67 -10.50
CA LEU A 132 -7.28 -5.30 -10.66
C LEU A 132 -7.26 -6.62 -9.90
N SER A 133 -6.76 -7.66 -10.56
CA SER A 133 -6.57 -8.98 -9.97
C SER A 133 -5.32 -8.99 -9.11
N LEU A 134 -5.48 -9.27 -7.81
CA LEU A 134 -4.36 -9.37 -6.88
C LEU A 134 -3.35 -10.44 -7.33
N SER A 135 -3.84 -11.57 -7.86
CA SER A 135 -2.99 -12.71 -8.20
C SER A 135 -2.32 -12.56 -9.56
N SER A 136 -3.07 -12.17 -10.61
CA SER A 136 -2.52 -12.07 -11.96
C SER A 136 -1.80 -10.75 -12.22
N ASP A 137 -2.29 -9.64 -11.66
CA ASP A 137 -1.77 -8.31 -11.97
C ASP A 137 -0.75 -7.84 -10.92
N LEU A 138 -0.97 -8.18 -9.64
CA LEU A 138 -0.08 -7.80 -8.54
C LEU A 138 0.77 -8.96 -8.00
N GLY A 139 0.54 -10.21 -8.44
CA GLY A 139 1.31 -11.37 -8.00
C GLY A 139 1.16 -11.72 -6.51
N TRP A 140 0.12 -11.21 -5.84
CA TRP A 140 -0.11 -11.38 -4.41
C TRP A 140 -1.35 -12.23 -4.14
N GLN A 141 -1.24 -13.13 -3.17
CA GLN A 141 -2.36 -13.91 -2.65
C GLN A 141 -2.57 -13.51 -1.17
N PRO A 142 -3.73 -12.94 -0.82
CA PRO A 142 -3.99 -12.58 0.57
C PRO A 142 -4.07 -13.84 1.45
N PRO A 143 -3.58 -13.77 2.70
CA PRO A 143 -3.67 -14.88 3.64
C PRO A 143 -5.12 -15.13 4.07
N THR A 144 -5.40 -16.32 4.60
CA THR A 144 -6.73 -16.68 5.10
C THR A 144 -7.22 -15.69 6.15
N GLY A 145 -8.48 -15.23 6.01
CA GLY A 145 -9.10 -14.25 6.91
C GLY A 145 -8.90 -12.78 6.49
N VAL A 146 -7.98 -12.53 5.55
CA VAL A 146 -7.79 -11.21 4.94
C VAL A 146 -8.48 -11.18 3.59
N GLU A 147 -9.36 -10.22 3.40
CA GLU A 147 -9.91 -9.87 2.10
C GLU A 147 -9.18 -8.63 1.58
N ALA A 148 -8.84 -8.62 0.30
CA ALA A 148 -8.27 -7.44 -0.32
C ALA A 148 -8.84 -7.24 -1.72
N LEU A 149 -9.01 -5.97 -2.09
CA LEU A 149 -9.57 -5.55 -3.37
C LEU A 149 -8.67 -4.47 -3.95
N ALA A 150 -8.25 -4.65 -5.21
CA ALA A 150 -7.49 -3.65 -5.94
C ALA A 150 -8.26 -3.16 -7.16
N PHE A 151 -8.09 -1.89 -7.52
CA PHE A 151 -8.69 -1.30 -8.70
C PHE A 151 -7.98 -0.02 -9.12
N THR A 152 -8.15 0.34 -10.39
CA THR A 152 -7.70 1.63 -10.93
C THR A 152 -8.70 2.73 -10.61
N VAL A 153 -8.26 3.98 -10.56
CA VAL A 153 -9.15 5.15 -10.57
C VAL A 153 -9.06 5.80 -11.94
N ALA A 154 -10.21 6.02 -12.58
CA ALA A 154 -10.29 6.84 -13.78
C ALA A 154 -9.96 8.29 -13.40
N LEU A 155 -8.73 8.72 -13.73
CA LEU A 155 -8.25 10.10 -13.56
C LEU A 155 -8.85 11.03 -14.61
#